data_AF-A0A661TV85-F1
#
_entry.id   AF-A0A661TV85-F1
#
_cell.length_a   1.000
_cell.length_b   1.000
_cell.length_c   1.000
_cell.angle_alpha   90.00
_cell.angle_beta   90.00
_cell.angle_gamma   90.00
#
_symmetry.space_group_name_H-M   'P 1'
#
loop_
_entity.id
_entity.type
_entity.pdbx_description
1 polymer ?
#
loop_
_entity_poly.entity_id
_entity_poly.type
_entity_poly.pdbx_seq_one_letter_code
_entity_poly.pdbx_strand_id
1 'polypeptide(L)'
;HHTYCNLSCTNAVKLFNPQEDQLKNTYIVEKIETKQGWSFPSPDEDWMFGYPQELSDFINCILTGKSPQSDSKLAWDVIAVLYSAYVSAEKNGLEVKIPRR
;
A
#
# COMPACT_ATOMS: atom_id res chain seq x y z
N HIS A 1 -18.13 4.88 17.06
CA HIS A 1 -17.05 3.88 16.87
C HIS A 1 -15.89 4.61 16.20
N HIS A 2 -14.71 4.70 16.81
CA HIS A 2 -13.54 5.35 16.20
C HIS A 2 -12.51 4.26 15.87
N THR A 3 -12.58 3.74 14.66
CA THR A 3 -11.61 2.75 14.17
C THR A 3 -10.70 3.44 13.17
N TYR A 4 -9.41 3.51 13.48
CA TYR A 4 -8.38 4.05 12.59
C TYR A 4 -7.63 2.87 11.98
N CYS A 5 -7.78 2.67 10.67
CA CYS A 5 -7.03 1.68 9.91
C CYS A 5 -6.19 2.43 8.87
N ASN A 6 -4.87 2.50 9.11
CA ASN A 6 -3.94 3.15 8.20
C ASN A 6 -3.52 2.16 7.11
N LEU A 7 -4.32 2.07 6.05
CA LEU A 7 -4.05 1.14 4.94
C LEU A 7 -2.87 1.60 4.07
N SER A 8 -2.65 2.91 3.94
CA SER A 8 -1.63 3.46 3.05
C SER A 8 -0.27 3.69 3.72
N CYS A 9 -0.13 3.51 5.04
CA CYS A 9 1.14 3.66 5.80
C CYS A 9 1.94 4.96 5.56
N THR A 10 1.42 5.92 4.80
CA THR A 10 2.06 7.21 4.52
C THR A 10 1.41 8.29 5.36
N ASN A 11 2.23 9.10 6.01
CA ASN A 11 1.83 10.35 6.65
C ASN A 11 2.64 11.53 6.10
N ALA A 12 3.10 11.41 4.84
CA ALA A 12 3.93 12.40 4.17
C ALA A 12 3.27 13.79 4.16
N VAL A 13 1.95 13.83 4.02
CA VAL A 13 1.14 15.03 4.28
C VAL A 13 0.05 14.67 5.29
N LYS A 14 -0.09 15.52 6.31
CA LYS A 14 -1.25 15.52 7.21
C LYS A 14 -1.99 16.81 7.00
N LEU A 15 -3.22 16.72 6.54
CA LEU A 15 -4.05 17.88 6.24
C LEU A 15 -5.27 17.86 7.16
N PHE A 16 -5.48 18.95 7.89
CA PHE A 16 -6.74 19.20 8.57
C PHE A 16 -7.52 20.26 7.81
N ASN A 17 -8.73 19.92 7.39
CA ASN A 17 -9.65 20.84 6.75
C ASN A 17 -10.81 21.14 7.72
N PRO A 18 -10.92 22.38 8.26
CA PRO A 18 -11.95 22.71 9.23
C PRO A 18 -13.37 22.78 8.63
N GLN A 19 -13.51 22.99 7.32
CA GLN A 19 -14.81 23.14 6.66
C GLN A 19 -14.80 22.53 5.25
N GLU A 20 -15.81 21.70 4.95
CA GLU A 20 -15.93 20.98 3.66
C GLU A 20 -15.72 21.88 2.43
N ASP A 21 -16.35 23.05 2.41
CA ASP A 21 -16.37 23.94 1.24
C ASP A 21 -15.00 24.50 0.83
N GLN A 22 -14.02 24.55 1.75
CA GLN A 22 -12.69 25.13 1.46
C GLN A 22 -11.91 24.33 0.41
N LEU A 23 -12.14 23.02 0.34
CA LEU A 23 -11.44 22.10 -0.58
C LEU A 23 -12.40 21.41 -1.55
N LYS A 24 -13.63 21.90 -1.68
CA LYS A 24 -14.68 21.29 -2.50
C LYS A 24 -14.21 20.93 -3.91
N ASN A 25 -13.47 21.82 -4.56
CA ASN A 25 -12.99 21.64 -5.94
C ASN A 25 -11.54 21.12 -6.03
N THR A 26 -10.93 20.77 -4.90
CA THR A 26 -9.54 20.29 -4.84
C THR A 26 -9.53 18.77 -4.71
N TYR A 27 -8.76 18.08 -5.54
CA TYR A 27 -8.49 16.66 -5.34
C TYR A 27 -7.59 16.47 -4.12
N ILE A 28 -7.92 15.54 -3.22
CA ILE A 28 -7.18 15.32 -1.96
C ILE A 28 -6.70 13.87 -1.88
N VAL A 29 -7.62 12.91 -1.86
CA VAL A 29 -7.33 11.47 -1.88
C VAL A 29 -8.33 10.78 -2.77
N GLU A 30 -7.92 9.72 -3.46
CA GLU A 30 -8.82 8.88 -4.24
C GLU A 30 -10.00 8.38 -3.38
N LYS A 31 -11.22 8.47 -3.95
CA LYS A 31 -12.45 7.87 -3.38
C LYS A 31 -12.91 8.38 -2.01
N ILE A 32 -12.46 9.57 -1.58
CA ILE A 32 -13.05 10.19 -0.38
C ILE A 32 -14.31 10.99 -0.74
N GLU A 33 -15.39 10.79 0.02
CA GLU A 33 -16.64 11.55 -0.15
C GLU A 33 -16.62 12.88 0.59
N THR A 34 -16.01 12.92 1.78
CA THR A 34 -15.94 14.09 2.67
C THR A 34 -14.49 14.56 2.78
N LYS A 35 -14.27 15.86 2.62
CA LYS A 35 -12.95 16.50 2.73
C LYS A 35 -12.75 17.24 4.04
N GLN A 36 -13.78 17.40 4.88
CA GLN A 36 -13.67 17.97 6.21
C GLN A 36 -13.02 16.98 7.19
N GLY A 37 -12.20 17.51 8.10
CA GLY A 37 -11.49 16.74 9.11
C GLY A 37 -10.06 16.42 8.71
N TRP A 38 -9.52 15.36 9.31
CA TRP A 38 -8.15 14.90 9.05
C TRP A 38 -8.11 14.00 7.82
N SER A 39 -7.17 14.29 6.92
CA SER A 39 -6.84 13.47 5.76
C SER A 39 -5.32 13.31 5.62
N PHE A 40 -4.91 12.30 4.85
CA PHE A 40 -3.52 11.93 4.62
C PHE A 40 -3.22 11.86 3.11
N PRO A 41 -3.32 13.00 2.39
CA PRO A 41 -3.09 13.01 0.95
C PRO A 41 -1.65 12.65 0.60
N SER A 42 -1.46 12.06 -0.58
CA SER A 42 -0.14 11.95 -1.18
C SER A 42 0.18 13.25 -1.95
N PRO A 43 1.39 13.82 -1.84
CA PRO A 43 1.83 14.88 -2.74
C PRO A 43 1.78 14.48 -4.22
N ASP A 44 2.10 13.21 -4.51
CA ASP A 44 2.05 12.59 -5.83
C ASP A 44 1.63 11.12 -5.63
N GLU A 45 0.36 10.81 -5.87
CA GLU A 45 -0.20 9.47 -5.61
C GLU A 45 0.50 8.38 -6.43
N ASP A 46 0.70 8.61 -7.72
CA ASP A 46 1.32 7.64 -8.62
C ASP A 46 2.76 7.33 -8.19
N TRP A 47 3.55 8.36 -7.87
CA TRP A 47 4.92 8.20 -7.41
C TRP A 47 4.99 7.49 -6.05
N MET A 48 4.10 7.83 -5.12
CA MET A 48 4.09 7.22 -3.79
C MET A 48 3.58 5.78 -3.80
N PHE A 49 2.73 5.41 -4.76
CA PHE A 49 2.34 4.01 -4.99
C PHE A 49 3.42 3.20 -5.69
N GLY A 50 4.42 3.85 -6.29
CA GLY A 50 5.57 3.18 -6.88
C GLY A 50 5.37 2.77 -8.35
N TYR A 51 4.27 3.19 -8.98
CA TYR A 51 3.98 2.82 -10.38
C TYR A 51 5.09 3.23 -11.36
N PRO A 52 5.68 4.44 -11.27
CA PRO A 52 6.80 4.82 -12.14
C PRO A 52 8.01 3.88 -11.99
N GLN A 53 8.32 3.46 -10.76
CA GLN A 53 9.44 2.58 -10.44
C GLN A 53 9.16 1.16 -10.93
N GLU A 54 7.96 0.65 -10.73
CA GLU A 54 7.52 -0.66 -11.24
C GLU A 54 7.62 -0.72 -12.77
N LEU A 55 7.07 0.27 -13.48
CA LEU A 55 7.13 0.33 -14.92
C LEU A 55 8.57 0.48 -15.44
N SER A 56 9.38 1.29 -14.77
CA SER A 56 10.80 1.44 -15.09
C SER A 56 11.56 0.12 -14.93
N ASP A 57 11.34 -0.63 -13.84
CA ASP A 57 11.95 -1.94 -13.63
C ASP A 57 11.52 -2.93 -14.72
N PHE A 58 10.22 -2.98 -15.02
CA PHE A 58 9.66 -3.85 -16.06
C PHE A 58 10.30 -3.62 -17.43
N ILE A 59 10.35 -2.36 -17.89
CA ILE A 59 10.96 -2.01 -19.18
C ILE A 59 12.46 -2.29 -19.17
N ASN A 60 13.18 -1.96 -18.09
CA ASN A 60 14.61 -2.22 -17.99
C ASN A 60 14.94 -3.72 -18.03
N CYS A 61 14.12 -4.57 -17.42
CA CYS A 61 14.28 -6.02 -17.48
C CYS A 61 14.13 -6.55 -18.91
N ILE A 62 13.14 -6.05 -19.67
CA ILE A 62 12.97 -6.40 -21.09
C ILE A 62 14.20 -6.00 -21.91
N LEU A 63 14.68 -4.77 -21.73
CA LEU A 63 15.80 -4.24 -22.52
C LEU A 63 17.15 -4.89 -22.21
N THR A 64 17.37 -5.27 -20.95
CA THR A 64 18.68 -5.76 -20.47
C THR A 64 18.74 -7.27 -20.26
N GLY A 65 17.59 -7.97 -20.32
CA GLY A 65 17.49 -9.39 -20.00
C GLY A 65 17.73 -9.71 -18.52
N LYS A 66 17.75 -8.70 -17.63
CA LYS A 66 17.84 -8.89 -16.18
C LYS A 66 16.51 -9.40 -15.62
N SER A 67 16.58 -10.11 -14.50
CA SER A 67 15.40 -10.50 -13.73
C SER A 67 14.77 -9.28 -13.04
N PRO A 68 13.43 -9.22 -12.93
CA PRO A 68 12.75 -8.16 -12.19
C PRO A 68 13.10 -8.19 -10.71
N GLN A 69 13.05 -7.02 -10.07
CA GLN A 69 13.30 -6.91 -8.63
C GLN A 69 12.25 -7.67 -7.80
N SER A 70 11.01 -7.71 -8.29
CA SER A 70 9.90 -8.45 -7.68
C SER A 70 9.38 -9.50 -8.66
N ASP A 71 9.93 -10.71 -8.57
CA ASP A 71 9.54 -11.83 -9.42
C ASP A 71 8.43 -12.70 -8.79
N SER A 72 7.94 -13.67 -9.55
CA SER A 72 6.90 -14.60 -9.07
C SER A 72 7.33 -15.47 -7.88
N LYS A 73 8.64 -15.65 -7.63
CA LYS A 73 9.13 -16.41 -6.49
C LYS A 73 9.02 -15.56 -5.23
N LEU A 74 9.43 -14.29 -5.29
CA LEU A 74 9.23 -13.34 -4.20
C LEU A 74 7.73 -13.21 -3.85
N ALA A 75 6.87 -13.12 -4.86
CA ALA A 75 5.42 -13.08 -4.65
C ALA A 75 4.91 -14.33 -3.89
N TRP A 76 5.42 -15.51 -4.22
CA TRP A 76 5.07 -16.75 -3.52
C TRP A 76 5.52 -16.73 -2.06
N ASP A 77 6.77 -16.30 -1.80
CA ASP A 77 7.31 -16.21 -0.44
C ASP A 77 6.47 -15.24 0.42
N VAL A 78 6.09 -14.08 -0.13
CA VAL A 78 5.24 -13.10 0.56
C VAL A 78 3.88 -13.71 0.93
N ILE A 79 3.20 -14.36 -0.02
CA ILE A 79 1.90 -15.00 0.24
C ILE A 79 2.02 -16.15 1.24
N ALA A 80 3.07 -16.97 1.15
CA ALA A 80 3.32 -18.06 2.08
C ALA A 80 3.47 -17.54 3.51
N VAL A 81 4.27 -16.48 3.72
CA VAL A 81 4.44 -15.82 5.02
C VAL A 81 3.12 -15.25 5.53
N LEU A 82 2.41 -14.49 4.70
CA LEU A 82 1.19 -13.79 5.08
C LEU A 82 0.08 -14.78 5.46
N TYR A 83 -0.09 -15.83 4.67
CA TYR A 83 -1.03 -16.91 4.95
C TYR A 83 -0.69 -17.64 6.25
N SER A 84 0.58 -18.01 6.45
CA SER A 84 1.02 -18.64 7.70
C SER A 84 0.77 -17.75 8.92
N ALA A 85 0.90 -16.43 8.79
CA ALA A 85 0.56 -15.48 9.86
C ALA A 85 -0.93 -15.50 10.20
N TYR A 86 -1.83 -15.53 9.20
CA TYR A 86 -3.27 -15.68 9.43
C TYR A 86 -3.62 -17.01 10.10
N VAL A 87 -3.02 -18.12 9.68
CA VAL A 87 -3.20 -19.43 10.33
C VAL A 87 -2.71 -19.42 11.77
N SER A 88 -1.59 -18.74 12.05
CA SER A 88 -1.08 -18.57 13.42
C SER A 88 -2.08 -17.79 14.27
N ALA A 89 -2.63 -16.69 13.74
CA ALA A 89 -3.63 -15.88 14.43
C ALA A 89 -4.91 -16.68 14.76
N GLU A 90 -5.42 -17.46 13.80
CA GLU A 90 -6.55 -18.38 14.01
C GLU A 90 -6.24 -19.41 15.12
N LYS A 91 -4.99 -19.86 15.19
CA LYS A 91 -4.51 -20.83 16.20
C LYS A 91 -3.99 -20.17 17.49
N ASN A 92 -4.50 -18.98 17.84
CA ASN A 92 -4.14 -18.25 19.06
C ASN A 92 -2.63 -17.98 19.20
N GLY A 93 -1.94 -17.70 18.09
CA GLY A 93 -0.53 -17.35 18.06
C GLY A 93 0.44 -18.54 18.09
N LEU A 94 -0.03 -19.76 17.84
CA LEU A 94 0.86 -20.92 17.71
C LEU A 94 1.82 -20.77 16.53
N GLU A 95 3.05 -21.26 16.68
CA GLU A 95 4.03 -21.28 15.61
C GLU A 95 3.52 -22.11 14.43
N VAL A 96 3.58 -21.53 13.22
CA VAL A 96 3.20 -22.19 11.97
C VAL A 96 4.40 -22.20 11.05
N LYS A 97 4.81 -23.39 10.61
CA LYS A 97 5.89 -23.54 9.64
C LYS A 97 5.46 -22.91 8.31
N ILE A 98 6.30 -22.02 7.80
CA ILE A 98 6.11 -21.42 6.47
C ILE A 98 6.40 -22.51 5.43
N PRO A 99 5.47 -22.78 4.48
CA PRO A 99 5.73 -23.72 3.41
C PRO A 99 6.95 -23.29 2.60
N ARG A 100 7.69 -24.23 2.03
CA ARG A 100 8.78 -23.96 1.07
C ARG A 100 8.46 -24.64 -0.26
N ARG A 101 8.88 -24.01 -1.35
CA ARG A 101 8.88 -24.63 -2.69
C ARG A 101 10.00 -25.66 -2.83
#